data_AF-A0A383WM56-F1
#
_entry.id   AF-A0A383WM56-F1
#
_cell.length_a   1.000
_cell.length_b   1.000
_cell.length_c   1.000
_cell.angle_alpha   90.00
_cell.angle_beta   90.00
_cell.angle_gamma   90.00
#
_symmetry.space_group_name_H-M   'P 1'
#
loop_
_entity.id
_entity.type
_entity.pdbx_description
1 polymer ?
#
loop_
_entity_poly.entity_id
_entity_poly.type
_entity_poly.pdbx_seq_one_letter_code
_entity_poly.pdbx_strand_id
1 'polypeptide(L)'
;MCTYVKAAALPSCPDKEGYITKSDTNWARSDKTQESQTAPANAQQICNLDPNCLAWNSFGYYILAQGGTAPNIAAAGISFTPYDKLCTYVKASAAQAKPSISQPATGTGSSMAGPMANQVLSFRHKAANLCVTANDVQRLLLGATRLALSPCRASDQTQGFKLKQNGNAYSIVDAKGRCVTTYSGLFVSTAAVSRCTNGADQRWALTSLASGGKGPYGIKSLENGSCITNMRNTLSLGACDMTAAAFHVGPV
;
A
#
# COMPACT_ATOMS: atom_id res chain seq x y z
N MET A 1 -40.89 20.16 -39.77
CA MET A 1 -40.37 18.77 -39.66
C MET A 1 -39.01 18.87 -38.97
N CYS A 2 -38.91 18.53 -37.69
CA CYS A 2 -37.65 18.60 -36.94
C CYS A 2 -36.93 17.25 -37.09
N THR A 3 -35.80 17.24 -37.79
CA THR A 3 -34.98 16.04 -37.96
C THR A 3 -34.14 15.84 -36.71
N TYR A 4 -34.46 14.81 -35.92
CA TYR A 4 -33.59 14.37 -34.83
C TYR A 4 -32.31 13.78 -35.44
N VAL A 5 -31.20 14.52 -35.35
CA VAL A 5 -29.89 13.95 -35.66
C VAL A 5 -29.51 13.09 -34.47
N LYS A 6 -29.50 11.77 -34.65
CA LYS A 6 -29.00 10.83 -33.64
C LYS A 6 -27.55 11.20 -33.35
N ALA A 7 -27.29 11.77 -32.17
CA ALA A 7 -25.95 12.13 -31.74
C ALA A 7 -25.04 10.92 -31.95
N ALA A 8 -23.92 11.11 -32.65
CA ALA A 8 -22.91 10.08 -32.80
C ALA A 8 -22.56 9.55 -31.40
N ALA A 9 -22.59 8.24 -31.22
CA ALA A 9 -22.26 7.62 -29.95
C ALA A 9 -20.89 8.16 -29.52
N LEU A 10 -20.85 8.81 -28.36
CA LEU A 10 -19.63 9.38 -27.81
C LEU A 10 -18.56 8.28 -27.72
N PRO A 11 -17.27 8.61 -27.93
CA PRO A 11 -16.19 7.65 -27.70
C PRO A 11 -16.35 7.13 -26.27
N SER A 12 -16.62 5.83 -26.12
CA SER A 12 -16.78 5.24 -24.79
C SER A 12 -15.46 5.42 -24.05
N CYS A 13 -15.47 6.10 -22.91
CA CYS A 13 -14.28 6.24 -22.09
C CYS A 13 -13.82 4.85 -21.63
N PRO A 14 -12.63 4.38 -22.05
CA PRO A 14 -12.17 3.05 -21.67
C PRO A 14 -11.86 3.01 -20.18
N ASP A 15 -12.35 2.00 -19.47
CA ASP A 15 -12.03 1.85 -18.05
C ASP A 15 -10.53 1.69 -17.81
N LYS A 16 -10.08 2.19 -16.66
CA LYS A 16 -8.68 2.17 -16.23
C LYS A 16 -8.58 1.59 -14.83
N GLU A 17 -7.77 0.54 -14.69
CA GLU A 17 -7.54 -0.11 -13.41
C GLU A 17 -7.04 0.89 -12.36
N GLY A 18 -7.68 0.88 -11.18
CA GLY A 18 -7.37 1.83 -10.11
C GLY A 18 -7.99 3.22 -10.27
N TYR A 19 -8.89 3.41 -11.23
CA TYR A 19 -9.59 4.68 -11.46
C TYR A 19 -11.11 4.51 -11.56
N ILE A 20 -11.84 5.55 -11.16
CA ILE A 20 -13.25 5.73 -11.45
C ILE A 20 -13.33 6.57 -12.74
N THR A 21 -13.88 5.99 -13.79
CA THR A 21 -14.10 6.66 -15.08
C THR A 21 -15.30 7.60 -15.00
N LYS A 22 -15.12 8.85 -15.42
CA LYS A 22 -16.18 9.85 -15.59
C LYS A 22 -16.14 10.37 -17.02
N SER A 23 -17.17 10.03 -17.80
CA SER A 23 -17.37 10.58 -19.13
C SER A 23 -17.91 12.01 -19.07
N ASP A 24 -17.62 12.79 -20.11
CA ASP A 24 -18.10 14.14 -20.34
C ASP A 24 -17.96 15.07 -19.13
N THR A 25 -16.84 14.92 -18.42
CA THR A 25 -16.61 15.58 -17.15
C THR A 25 -15.17 16.07 -17.08
N ASN A 26 -14.96 17.30 -16.64
CA ASN A 26 -13.66 17.84 -16.22
C ASN A 26 -13.69 18.27 -14.75
N TRP A 27 -12.56 18.67 -14.19
CA TRP A 27 -12.46 19.18 -12.83
C TRP A 27 -12.24 20.69 -12.78
N ALA A 28 -12.67 21.31 -11.69
CA ALA A 28 -12.23 22.65 -11.30
C ALA A 28 -11.05 22.54 -10.33
N ARG A 29 -10.04 23.39 -10.50
CA ARG A 29 -8.90 23.49 -9.59
C ARG A 29 -9.32 24.12 -8.26
N SER A 30 -8.61 23.77 -7.20
CA SER A 30 -8.64 24.48 -5.91
C SER A 30 -7.25 25.02 -5.57
N ASP A 31 -7.18 25.85 -4.53
CA ASP A 31 -5.94 26.34 -3.92
C ASP A 31 -5.08 25.22 -3.28
N LYS A 32 -5.64 24.01 -3.15
CA LYS A 32 -4.96 22.82 -2.62
C LYS A 32 -4.47 21.87 -3.71
N THR A 33 -4.49 22.30 -4.97
CA THR A 33 -4.18 21.45 -6.10
C THR A 33 -3.22 22.10 -7.07
N GLN A 34 -2.41 21.27 -7.72
CA GLN A 34 -1.56 21.66 -8.83
C GLN A 34 -1.96 20.89 -10.07
N GLU A 35 -2.25 21.59 -11.17
CA GLU A 35 -2.50 20.98 -12.46
C GLU A 35 -1.26 21.10 -13.35
N SER A 36 -1.04 20.09 -14.17
CA SER A 36 -0.01 20.10 -15.21
C SER A 36 -0.48 19.28 -16.40
N GLN A 37 0.22 19.42 -17.53
CA GLN A 37 -0.14 18.77 -18.78
C GLN A 37 1.04 18.04 -19.38
N THR A 38 0.79 16.88 -19.97
CA THR A 38 1.74 16.09 -20.74
C THR A 38 0.97 15.26 -21.79
N ALA A 39 1.62 14.30 -22.44
CA ALA A 39 0.94 13.34 -23.30
C ALA A 39 -0.03 12.45 -22.48
N PRO A 40 -1.19 12.02 -23.02
CA PRO A 40 -2.17 11.23 -22.28
C PRO A 40 -1.61 9.98 -21.60
N ALA A 41 -0.74 9.23 -22.29
CA ALA A 41 -0.08 8.05 -21.72
C ALA A 41 0.82 8.40 -20.51
N ASN A 42 1.53 9.54 -20.59
CA ASN A 42 2.41 10.00 -19.52
C ASN A 42 1.60 10.51 -18.31
N ALA A 43 0.46 11.17 -18.53
CA ALA A 43 -0.42 11.62 -17.44
C ALA A 43 -0.92 10.44 -16.61
N GLN A 44 -1.33 9.35 -17.27
CA GLN A 44 -1.69 8.10 -16.59
C GLN A 44 -0.50 7.54 -15.80
N GLN A 45 0.70 7.48 -16.40
CA GLN A 45 1.88 6.94 -15.73
C GLN A 45 2.29 7.78 -14.50
N ILE A 46 2.29 9.11 -14.63
CA ILE A 46 2.54 10.03 -13.52
C ILE A 46 1.53 9.78 -12.42
N CYS A 47 0.24 9.68 -12.77
CA CYS A 47 -0.80 9.44 -11.79
C CYS A 47 -0.70 8.09 -11.10
N ASN A 48 -0.19 7.06 -11.77
CA ASN A 48 0.10 5.77 -11.14
C ASN A 48 1.28 5.85 -10.15
N LEU A 49 2.32 6.62 -10.49
CA LEU A 49 3.56 6.71 -9.71
C LEU A 49 3.50 7.73 -8.58
N ASP A 50 2.73 8.81 -8.74
CA ASP A 50 2.62 9.89 -7.79
C ASP A 50 1.48 9.63 -6.78
N PRO A 51 1.79 9.44 -5.49
CA PRO A 51 0.77 9.27 -4.46
C PRO A 51 -0.13 10.50 -4.31
N ASN A 52 0.29 11.68 -4.76
CA ASN A 52 -0.51 12.91 -4.71
C ASN A 52 -1.41 13.09 -5.92
N CYS A 53 -1.31 12.26 -6.97
CA CYS A 53 -2.25 12.41 -8.09
C CYS A 53 -3.68 12.06 -7.66
N LEU A 54 -4.60 12.97 -7.97
CA LEU A 54 -6.02 12.87 -7.72
C LEU A 54 -6.79 12.39 -8.96
N ALA A 55 -6.45 12.89 -10.14
CA ALA A 55 -7.06 12.51 -11.40
C ALA A 55 -6.18 12.84 -12.61
N TRP A 56 -6.49 12.24 -13.76
CA TRP A 56 -5.99 12.65 -15.07
C TRP A 56 -7.10 12.53 -16.13
N ASN A 57 -6.91 13.12 -17.31
CA ASN A 57 -7.89 13.03 -18.40
C ASN A 57 -7.29 12.65 -19.76
N SER A 58 -8.15 12.36 -20.73
CA SER A 58 -7.77 11.92 -22.08
C SER A 58 -6.98 12.97 -22.90
N PHE A 59 -6.91 14.23 -22.46
CA PHE A 59 -6.05 15.26 -23.07
C PHE A 59 -4.68 15.39 -22.39
N GLY A 60 -4.38 14.52 -21.42
CA GLY A 60 -3.09 14.47 -20.75
C GLY A 60 -2.90 15.53 -19.66
N TYR A 61 -3.96 16.17 -19.21
CA TYR A 61 -3.93 16.90 -17.96
C TYR A 61 -3.98 15.94 -16.79
N TYR A 62 -3.26 16.29 -15.72
CA TYR A 62 -3.31 15.61 -14.44
C TYR A 62 -3.31 16.63 -13.31
N ILE A 63 -3.93 16.27 -12.19
CA ILE A 63 -4.07 17.12 -11.02
C ILE A 63 -3.53 16.42 -9.79
N LEU A 64 -2.61 17.09 -9.10
CA LEU A 64 -1.94 16.64 -7.89
C LEU A 64 -2.47 17.42 -6.68
N ALA A 65 -2.59 16.78 -5.53
CA ALA A 65 -2.79 17.48 -4.26
C ALA A 65 -1.51 18.20 -3.82
N GLN A 66 -1.66 19.41 -3.29
CA GLN A 66 -0.59 20.14 -2.61
C GLN A 66 -0.61 19.84 -1.10
N GLY A 67 0.54 19.87 -0.45
CA GLY A 67 0.65 19.66 1.01
C GLY A 67 0.94 18.22 1.46
N GLY A 68 1.37 17.34 0.54
CA GLY A 68 2.08 16.10 0.90
C GLY A 68 1.23 14.88 1.23
N THR A 69 -0.10 15.01 1.25
CA THR A 69 -1.01 13.86 1.38
C THR A 69 -2.36 14.17 0.71
N ALA A 70 -2.65 13.54 -0.42
CA ALA A 70 -3.96 13.57 -1.07
C ALA A 70 -4.96 12.68 -0.30
N PRO A 71 -5.96 13.22 0.45
CA PRO A 71 -6.90 12.39 1.20
C PRO A 71 -7.88 11.67 0.26
N ASN A 72 -8.38 12.44 -0.72
CA ASN A 72 -9.29 12.08 -1.81
C ASN A 72 -9.66 13.39 -2.54
N ILE A 73 -10.40 13.29 -3.64
CA ILE A 73 -10.86 14.45 -4.44
C ILE A 73 -11.71 15.44 -3.63
N ALA A 74 -12.57 14.96 -2.72
CA ALA A 74 -13.46 15.85 -1.95
C ALA A 74 -12.68 16.74 -0.99
N ALA A 75 -11.69 16.18 -0.29
CA ALA A 75 -10.89 16.92 0.67
C ALA A 75 -9.83 17.83 0.02
N ALA A 76 -9.47 17.56 -1.25
CA ALA A 76 -8.74 18.50 -2.09
C ALA A 76 -9.63 19.65 -2.61
N GLY A 77 -10.93 19.66 -2.32
CA GLY A 77 -11.84 20.72 -2.76
C GLY A 77 -12.08 20.74 -4.27
N ILE A 78 -11.85 19.61 -4.95
CA ILE A 78 -12.10 19.49 -6.39
C ILE A 78 -13.60 19.24 -6.62
N SER A 79 -14.20 20.04 -7.51
CA SER A 79 -15.53 19.79 -8.07
C SER A 79 -15.42 19.34 -9.52
N PHE A 80 -16.46 18.64 -9.99
CA PHE A 80 -16.55 18.18 -11.37
C PHE A 80 -17.61 18.97 -12.13
N THR A 81 -17.27 19.36 -13.35
CA THR A 81 -18.16 20.09 -14.25
C THR A 81 -18.31 19.34 -15.57
N PRO A 82 -19.49 19.41 -16.21
CA PRO A 82 -19.68 18.83 -17.54
C PRO A 82 -18.68 19.39 -18.55
N TYR A 83 -18.11 18.52 -19.38
CA TYR A 83 -17.18 18.88 -20.46
C TYR A 83 -17.27 17.85 -21.58
N ASP A 84 -17.83 18.24 -22.74
CA ASP A 84 -18.11 17.34 -23.86
C ASP A 84 -16.85 16.61 -24.37
N LYS A 85 -16.96 15.30 -24.62
CA LYS A 85 -15.90 14.45 -25.20
C LYS A 85 -14.62 14.32 -24.37
N LEU A 86 -14.71 14.50 -23.05
CA LEU A 86 -13.59 14.31 -22.14
C LEU A 86 -13.77 13.05 -21.29
N CYS A 87 -12.74 12.22 -21.22
CA CYS A 87 -12.67 11.13 -20.27
C CYS A 87 -11.79 11.53 -19.09
N THR A 88 -12.39 11.63 -17.91
CA THR A 88 -11.69 11.90 -16.66
C THR A 88 -11.58 10.62 -15.85
N TYR A 89 -10.37 10.32 -15.39
CA TYR A 89 -10.03 9.15 -14.60
C TYR A 89 -9.64 9.61 -13.21
N VAL A 90 -10.58 9.47 -12.28
CA VAL A 90 -10.38 9.81 -10.87
C VAL A 90 -9.66 8.67 -10.19
N LYS A 91 -8.50 8.93 -9.59
CA LYS A 91 -7.76 7.89 -8.88
C LYS A 91 -8.67 7.36 -7.78
N ALA A 92 -8.97 6.07 -7.84
CA ALA A 92 -9.68 5.40 -6.76
C ALA A 92 -8.73 5.42 -5.57
N SER A 93 -8.83 6.43 -4.71
CA SER A 93 -8.35 6.31 -3.33
C SER A 93 -8.83 4.96 -2.83
N ALA A 94 -7.99 4.19 -2.13
CA ALA A 94 -8.29 2.81 -1.68
C ALA A 94 -9.51 2.66 -0.74
N ALA A 95 -10.43 3.63 -0.72
CA ALA A 95 -11.78 3.53 -0.23
C ALA A 95 -12.73 3.07 -1.35
N GLN A 96 -13.28 1.86 -1.16
CA GLN A 96 -14.32 1.18 -1.96
C GLN A 96 -13.86 0.39 -3.20
N ALA A 97 -13.01 -0.60 -2.99
CA ALA A 97 -13.28 -1.92 -3.57
C ALA A 97 -14.12 -2.69 -2.54
N LYS A 98 -15.40 -2.97 -2.84
CA LYS A 98 -16.17 -3.97 -2.11
C LYS A 98 -15.48 -5.33 -2.36
N PRO A 99 -14.96 -6.04 -1.36
CA PRO A 99 -14.43 -7.37 -1.59
C PRO A 99 -15.62 -8.29 -1.85
N SER A 100 -15.71 -8.82 -3.06
CA SER A 100 -16.44 -10.07 -3.27
C SER A 100 -15.60 -11.15 -2.61
N ILE A 101 -15.99 -11.54 -1.40
CA ILE A 101 -15.32 -12.59 -0.63
C ILE A 101 -15.64 -13.92 -1.31
N SER A 102 -14.78 -14.36 -2.22
CA SER A 102 -14.57 -15.78 -2.42
C SER A 102 -13.64 -16.25 -1.31
N GLN A 103 -14.18 -17.00 -0.35
CA GLN A 103 -13.41 -17.66 0.71
C GLN A 103 -12.24 -18.44 0.10
N PRO A 104 -11.00 -18.28 0.59
CA PRO A 104 -9.92 -19.17 0.22
C PRO A 104 -10.16 -20.54 0.86
N ALA A 105 -9.97 -21.58 0.05
CA ALA A 105 -9.92 -22.95 0.47
C ALA A 105 -9.02 -23.13 1.70
N THR A 106 -9.50 -23.94 2.65
CA THR A 106 -8.78 -24.43 3.83
C THR A 106 -7.57 -25.27 3.41
N GLY A 107 -6.50 -24.60 2.98
CA GLY A 107 -5.19 -25.21 2.83
C GLY A 107 -4.54 -25.39 4.20
N THR A 108 -4.28 -26.63 4.57
CA THR A 108 -3.48 -27.05 5.73
C THR A 108 -2.06 -26.48 5.63
N GLY A 109 -1.86 -25.27 6.16
CA GLY A 109 -0.54 -24.64 6.23
C GLY A 109 0.37 -25.40 7.19
N SER A 110 1.48 -25.95 6.67
CA SER A 110 2.57 -26.50 7.49
C SER A 110 3.06 -25.45 8.49
N SER A 111 2.90 -25.72 9.78
CA SER A 111 3.28 -24.79 10.84
C SER A 111 4.81 -24.74 10.96
N MET A 112 5.41 -23.56 10.73
CA MET A 112 6.82 -23.30 11.02
C MET A 112 7.07 -22.99 12.51
N ALA A 113 6.11 -23.30 13.38
CA ALA A 113 6.12 -22.96 14.80
C ALA A 113 7.30 -23.59 15.58
N GLY A 114 7.84 -24.72 15.12
CA GLY A 114 8.81 -25.51 15.89
C GLY A 114 10.20 -24.89 16.07
N PRO A 115 10.93 -24.51 14.99
CA PRO A 115 12.35 -24.12 15.13
C PRO A 115 12.62 -22.60 15.21
N MET A 116 11.66 -21.72 14.94
CA MET A 116 11.90 -20.26 14.92
C MET A 116 11.45 -19.51 16.18
N ALA A 117 10.70 -20.16 17.07
CA ALA A 117 10.29 -19.56 18.34
C ALA A 117 11.54 -19.23 19.18
N ASN A 118 11.65 -17.99 19.65
CA ASN A 118 12.76 -17.43 20.44
C ASN A 118 14.09 -17.13 19.74
N GLN A 119 14.25 -17.42 18.44
CA GLN A 119 15.43 -16.96 17.70
C GLN A 119 15.33 -15.47 17.34
N VAL A 120 16.48 -14.78 17.31
CA VAL A 120 16.57 -13.44 16.72
C VAL A 120 16.74 -13.60 15.23
N LEU A 121 15.80 -13.04 14.47
CA LEU A 121 15.66 -13.15 13.04
C LEU A 121 15.89 -11.80 12.37
N SER A 122 16.37 -11.82 11.13
CA SER A 122 16.36 -10.69 10.21
C SER A 122 15.30 -10.89 9.14
N PHE A 123 14.67 -9.79 8.71
CA PHE A 123 13.78 -9.76 7.56
C PHE A 123 14.49 -9.04 6.41
N ARG A 124 14.97 -9.79 5.42
CA ARG A 124 15.63 -9.24 4.22
C ARG A 124 14.64 -9.15 3.08
N HIS A 125 14.36 -7.94 2.61
CA HIS A 125 13.48 -7.71 1.48
C HIS A 125 14.10 -8.31 0.20
N LYS A 126 13.37 -9.21 -0.48
CA LYS A 126 13.88 -9.99 -1.61
C LYS A 126 14.36 -9.11 -2.76
N ALA A 127 13.52 -8.18 -3.22
CA ALA A 127 13.85 -7.35 -4.39
C ALA A 127 14.92 -6.29 -4.09
N ALA A 128 14.74 -5.51 -3.01
CA ALA A 128 15.67 -4.44 -2.64
C ALA A 128 17.01 -4.93 -2.08
N ASN A 129 17.09 -6.18 -1.62
CA ASN A 129 18.28 -6.74 -0.99
C ASN A 129 18.73 -5.99 0.30
N LEU A 130 17.77 -5.41 1.02
CA LEU A 130 17.97 -4.64 2.25
C LEU A 130 17.24 -5.29 3.42
N CYS A 131 17.69 -5.04 4.64
CA CYS A 131 17.09 -5.56 5.86
C CYS A 131 16.14 -4.55 6.50
N VAL A 132 15.07 -5.05 7.08
CA VAL A 132 14.15 -4.24 7.89
C VAL A 132 14.89 -3.73 9.13
N THR A 133 14.80 -2.44 9.41
CA THR A 133 15.34 -1.81 10.63
C THR A 133 14.26 -1.04 11.37
N ALA A 134 14.26 -1.17 12.69
CA ALA A 134 13.44 -0.41 13.62
C ALA A 134 14.26 0.70 14.30
N ASN A 135 14.77 1.65 13.50
CA ASN A 135 15.58 2.76 14.02
C ASN A 135 14.70 3.90 14.55
N ASP A 136 15.04 4.48 15.71
CA ASP A 136 14.25 5.55 16.34
C ASP A 136 14.37 6.91 15.64
N VAL A 137 15.02 6.97 14.46
CA VAL A 137 15.27 8.21 13.72
C VAL A 137 13.97 8.78 13.15
N GLN A 138 13.02 7.90 12.79
CA GLN A 138 11.72 8.31 12.24
C GLN A 138 10.60 7.98 13.23
N ARG A 139 10.39 8.86 14.21
CA ARG A 139 9.24 8.78 15.10
C ARG A 139 7.98 9.33 14.42
N LEU A 140 6.91 8.57 14.49
CA LEU A 140 5.55 9.04 14.19
C LEU A 140 5.00 9.84 15.37
N LEU A 141 3.98 10.67 15.11
CA LEU A 141 3.34 11.57 16.09
C LEU A 141 2.83 10.89 17.38
N LEU A 142 2.73 9.55 17.40
CA LEU A 142 2.22 8.75 18.52
C LEU A 142 3.31 7.96 19.26
N GLY A 143 4.58 8.34 19.10
CA GLY A 143 5.72 7.63 19.73
C GLY A 143 6.03 6.27 19.10
N ALA A 144 5.33 5.90 18.04
CA ALA A 144 5.66 4.74 17.21
C ALA A 144 6.90 5.05 16.35
N THR A 145 7.69 4.03 16.07
CA THR A 145 8.92 4.16 15.28
C THR A 145 8.74 3.49 13.93
N ARG A 146 8.91 4.24 12.85
CA ARG A 146 8.69 3.72 11.49
C ARG A 146 9.72 2.64 11.17
N LEU A 147 9.28 1.60 10.47
CA LEU A 147 10.20 0.62 9.90
C LEU A 147 10.80 1.16 8.59
N ALA A 148 12.10 0.95 8.41
CA ALA A 148 12.81 1.33 7.18
C ALA A 148 13.59 0.13 6.62
N LEU A 149 14.17 0.31 5.43
CA LEU A 149 15.13 -0.62 4.85
C LEU A 149 16.54 -0.03 4.91
N SER A 150 17.51 -0.83 5.36
CA SER A 150 18.92 -0.45 5.41
C SER A 150 19.82 -1.63 4.99
N PRO A 151 21.11 -1.39 4.68
CA PRO A 151 22.05 -2.48 4.41
C PRO A 151 22.08 -3.48 5.57
N CYS A 152 22.00 -4.77 5.24
CA CYS A 152 21.99 -5.85 6.22
C CYS A 152 23.30 -5.90 7.03
N ARG A 153 23.21 -5.85 8.36
CA ARG A 153 24.36 -5.88 9.27
C ARG A 153 24.03 -6.78 10.47
N ALA A 154 24.74 -7.91 10.60
CA ALA A 154 24.49 -8.86 11.69
C ALA A 154 24.70 -8.25 13.10
N SER A 155 25.60 -7.26 13.22
CA SER A 155 25.85 -6.54 14.47
C SER A 155 24.81 -5.45 14.79
N ASP A 156 23.92 -5.10 13.86
CA ASP A 156 22.91 -4.07 14.04
C ASP A 156 21.67 -4.66 14.71
N GLN A 157 21.59 -4.49 16.03
CA GLN A 157 20.45 -4.99 16.81
C GLN A 157 19.11 -4.39 16.40
N THR A 158 19.06 -3.25 15.69
CA THR A 158 17.80 -2.68 15.18
C THR A 158 17.22 -3.48 14.02
N GLN A 159 17.99 -4.42 13.45
CA GLN A 159 17.55 -5.35 12.39
C GLN A 159 17.16 -6.73 12.94
N GLY A 160 17.24 -6.91 14.27
CA GLY A 160 16.89 -8.15 14.95
C GLY A 160 15.44 -8.14 15.47
N PHE A 161 14.71 -9.21 15.16
CA PHE A 161 13.31 -9.38 15.53
C PHE A 161 13.04 -10.80 16.05
N LYS A 162 12.05 -10.97 16.91
CA LYS A 162 11.57 -12.27 17.38
C LYS A 162 10.15 -12.50 16.90
N LEU A 163 9.82 -13.74 16.54
CA LEU A 163 8.45 -14.15 16.27
C LEU A 163 7.86 -14.79 17.53
N LYS A 164 6.80 -14.19 18.07
CA LYS A 164 6.00 -14.76 19.15
C LYS A 164 4.70 -15.30 18.57
N GLN A 165 4.50 -16.62 18.64
CA GLN A 165 3.29 -17.23 18.13
C GLN A 165 2.10 -16.97 19.06
N ASN A 166 0.97 -16.58 18.47
CA ASN A 166 -0.30 -16.30 19.13
C ASN A 166 -1.43 -17.00 18.34
N GLY A 167 -1.58 -18.31 18.58
CA GLY A 167 -2.49 -19.17 17.82
C GLY A 167 -2.03 -19.39 16.38
N ASN A 168 -2.85 -18.99 15.41
CA ASN A 168 -2.54 -19.04 13.97
C ASN A 168 -1.80 -17.79 13.45
N ALA A 169 -1.43 -16.87 14.33
CA ALA A 169 -0.78 -15.62 13.99
C ALA A 169 0.57 -15.47 14.72
N TYR A 170 1.35 -14.50 14.31
CA TYR A 170 2.59 -14.09 14.96
C TYR A 170 2.51 -12.62 15.37
N SER A 171 3.12 -12.30 16.51
CA SER A 171 3.57 -10.95 16.81
C SER A 171 5.06 -10.86 16.49
N ILE A 172 5.45 -9.84 15.74
CA ILE A 172 6.84 -9.57 15.37
C ILE A 172 7.37 -8.55 16.38
N VAL A 173 8.38 -8.92 17.16
CA VAL A 173 8.88 -8.13 18.30
C VAL A 173 10.31 -7.67 18.02
N ASP A 174 10.60 -6.38 18.11
CA ASP A 174 11.96 -5.86 17.92
C ASP A 174 12.87 -6.15 19.13
N ALA A 175 14.17 -5.83 19.01
CA ALA A 175 15.15 -6.01 20.08
C ALA A 175 14.81 -5.24 21.38
N LYS A 176 13.96 -4.21 21.32
CA LYS A 176 13.51 -3.41 22.48
C LYS A 176 12.20 -3.93 23.09
N GLY A 177 11.67 -5.05 22.60
CA GLY A 177 10.41 -5.61 23.10
C GLY A 177 9.16 -4.87 22.60
N ARG A 178 9.26 -4.09 21.52
CA ARG A 178 8.14 -3.41 20.86
C ARG A 178 7.58 -4.29 19.74
N CYS A 179 6.29 -4.24 19.52
CA CYS A 179 5.61 -5.03 18.49
C CYS A 179 5.50 -4.24 17.20
N VAL A 180 5.68 -4.92 16.06
CA VAL A 180 5.29 -4.39 14.75
C VAL A 180 3.77 -4.29 14.71
N THR A 181 3.30 -3.08 14.43
CA THR A 181 1.92 -2.66 14.53
C THR A 181 1.52 -1.99 13.22
N THR A 182 0.33 -2.31 12.73
CA THR A 182 -0.29 -1.57 11.64
C THR A 182 -0.75 -0.20 12.12
N TYR A 183 -0.35 0.83 11.40
CA TYR A 183 -0.88 2.17 11.58
C TYR A 183 -1.66 2.51 10.32
N SER A 184 -2.98 2.47 10.45
CA SER A 184 -3.90 2.92 9.40
C SER A 184 -4.23 4.38 9.67
N GLY A 185 -3.44 5.29 9.10
CA GLY A 185 -3.77 6.71 9.10
C GLY A 185 -4.72 7.07 7.95
N LEU A 186 -5.28 8.28 7.99
CA LEU A 186 -6.08 8.85 6.90
C LEU A 186 -5.35 8.87 5.53
N PHE A 187 -4.02 8.75 5.52
CA PHE A 187 -3.17 9.02 4.36
C PHE A 187 -2.11 7.97 4.05
N VAL A 188 -1.65 7.24 5.06
CA VAL A 188 -0.60 6.23 4.89
C VAL A 188 -0.93 5.09 5.82
N SER A 189 -1.08 3.91 5.24
CA SER A 189 -1.05 2.66 5.98
C SER A 189 0.42 2.23 6.06
N THR A 190 0.99 2.20 7.25
CA THR A 190 2.41 1.87 7.47
C THR A 190 2.55 0.78 8.51
N ALA A 191 3.64 0.02 8.44
CA ALA A 191 4.10 -0.79 9.56
C ALA A 191 5.09 0.04 10.38
N ALA A 192 4.91 0.07 11.69
CA ALA A 192 5.81 0.72 12.63
C ALA A 192 5.93 -0.15 13.88
N VAL A 193 6.92 0.09 14.74
CA VAL A 193 7.01 -0.57 16.04
C VAL A 193 6.44 0.32 17.14
N SER A 194 5.64 -0.27 18.02
CA SER A 194 5.03 0.38 19.18
C SER A 194 4.90 -0.56 20.37
N ARG A 195 4.33 -0.09 21.48
CA ARG A 195 4.13 -0.95 22.66
C ARG A 195 3.26 -2.15 22.30
N CYS A 196 3.65 -3.35 22.72
CA CYS A 196 2.85 -4.55 22.52
C CYS A 196 1.53 -4.48 23.31
N THR A 197 0.41 -4.65 22.60
CA THR A 197 -0.96 -4.70 23.14
C THR A 197 -1.65 -6.04 22.84
N ASN A 198 -1.06 -6.88 21.98
CA ASN A 198 -1.68 -8.09 21.40
C ASN A 198 -2.98 -7.81 20.62
N GLY A 199 -3.19 -6.56 20.19
CA GLY A 199 -4.33 -6.18 19.36
C GLY A 199 -4.26 -6.80 17.96
N ALA A 200 -5.37 -6.75 17.22
CA ALA A 200 -5.45 -7.28 15.86
C ALA A 200 -4.44 -6.61 14.91
N ASP A 201 -4.13 -5.34 15.17
CA ASP A 201 -3.12 -4.50 14.52
C ASP A 201 -1.68 -5.01 14.71
N GLN A 202 -1.45 -5.93 15.64
CA GLN A 202 -0.14 -6.52 15.96
C GLN A 202 -0.06 -8.02 15.61
N ARG A 203 -1.04 -8.52 14.85
CA ARG A 203 -1.13 -9.93 14.45
C ARG A 203 -0.86 -10.08 12.96
N TRP A 204 0.16 -10.88 12.67
CA TRP A 204 0.69 -11.07 11.32
C TRP A 204 0.63 -12.54 10.92
N ALA A 205 0.21 -12.80 9.69
CA ALA A 205 0.38 -14.09 9.04
C ALA A 205 1.64 -14.07 8.17
N LEU A 206 2.44 -15.13 8.28
CA LEU A 206 3.56 -15.40 7.38
C LEU A 206 3.10 -16.40 6.34
N THR A 207 3.05 -15.98 5.08
CA THR A 207 2.62 -16.84 3.96
C THR A 207 3.84 -17.19 3.12
N SER A 208 4.20 -18.47 3.08
CA SER A 208 5.29 -18.92 2.21
C SER A 208 4.89 -18.77 0.75
N LEU A 209 5.79 -18.24 -0.07
CA LEU A 209 5.58 -18.03 -1.50
C LEU A 209 6.12 -19.18 -2.35
N ALA A 210 6.82 -20.12 -1.73
CA ALA A 210 7.38 -21.28 -2.39
C ALA A 210 6.56 -22.53 -2.07
N SER A 211 6.42 -23.42 -3.06
CA SER A 211 5.93 -24.78 -2.83
C SER A 211 6.89 -25.51 -1.87
N GLY A 212 6.36 -26.01 -0.75
CA GLY A 212 7.15 -26.70 0.28
C GLY A 212 7.51 -25.88 1.52
N GLY A 213 6.96 -24.67 1.69
CA GLY A 213 6.99 -23.94 2.97
C GLY A 213 8.33 -23.29 3.33
N LYS A 214 9.37 -23.46 2.51
CA LYS A 214 10.67 -22.79 2.64
C LYS A 214 10.87 -21.84 1.46
N GLY A 215 11.01 -20.55 1.73
CA GLY A 215 11.19 -19.57 0.66
C GLY A 215 10.99 -18.14 1.13
N PRO A 216 10.86 -17.17 0.23
CA PRO A 216 10.41 -15.85 0.63
C PRO A 216 8.99 -15.92 1.20
N TYR A 217 8.71 -15.06 2.18
CA TYR A 217 7.43 -14.97 2.86
C TYR A 217 6.78 -13.61 2.57
N GLY A 218 5.48 -13.61 2.37
CA GLY A 218 4.66 -12.42 2.54
C GLY A 218 4.32 -12.23 4.02
N ILE A 219 4.36 -10.98 4.49
CA ILE A 219 3.98 -10.62 5.87
C ILE A 219 2.65 -9.87 5.81
N LYS A 220 1.55 -10.57 6.09
CA LYS A 220 0.18 -10.07 5.94
C LYS A 220 -0.40 -9.68 7.30
N SER A 221 -0.92 -8.46 7.42
CA SER A 221 -1.70 -8.02 8.57
C SER A 221 -3.03 -8.78 8.62
N LEU A 222 -3.37 -9.28 9.80
CA LEU A 222 -4.68 -9.90 10.04
C LEU A 222 -5.79 -8.87 10.32
N GLU A 223 -5.44 -7.62 10.62
CA GLU A 223 -6.41 -6.55 10.85
C GLU A 223 -7.11 -6.13 9.55
N ASN A 224 -6.32 -5.83 8.51
CA ASN A 224 -6.82 -5.23 7.27
C ASN A 224 -6.46 -6.04 6.01
N GLY A 225 -5.80 -7.19 6.17
CA GLY A 225 -5.42 -8.07 5.05
C GLY A 225 -4.32 -7.53 4.15
N SER A 226 -3.73 -6.37 4.47
CA SER A 226 -2.64 -5.78 3.68
C SER A 226 -1.30 -6.44 4.00
N CYS A 227 -0.34 -6.38 3.07
CA CYS A 227 1.01 -6.89 3.27
C CYS A 227 2.01 -5.76 3.52
N ILE A 228 3.08 -6.05 4.25
CA ILE A 228 4.25 -5.17 4.30
C ILE A 228 4.91 -5.18 2.92
N THR A 229 5.11 -3.99 2.35
CA THR A 229 5.68 -3.77 1.02
C THR A 229 6.77 -2.70 1.09
N ASN A 230 7.73 -2.75 0.16
CA ASN A 230 8.69 -1.66 0.00
C ASN A 230 8.16 -0.60 -0.98
N MET A 231 7.92 0.61 -0.48
CA MET A 231 7.65 1.79 -1.29
C MET A 231 8.80 2.80 -1.09
N ARG A 232 9.69 2.90 -2.09
CA ARG A 232 10.82 3.87 -2.09
C ARG A 232 11.69 3.78 -0.83
N ASN A 233 12.14 2.58 -0.47
CA ASN A 233 12.95 2.25 0.73
C ASN A 233 12.24 2.47 2.07
N THR A 234 10.93 2.67 2.05
CA THR A 234 10.11 2.74 3.25
C THR A 234 9.13 1.57 3.28
N LEU A 235 8.93 0.98 4.46
CA LEU A 235 7.95 -0.10 4.59
C LEU A 235 6.55 0.47 4.80
N SER A 236 5.69 0.18 3.83
CA SER A 236 4.28 0.58 3.83
C SER A 236 3.38 -0.65 3.78
N LEU A 237 2.10 -0.48 4.10
CA LEU A 237 1.09 -1.51 3.91
C LEU A 237 0.44 -1.32 2.55
N GLY A 238 0.35 -2.40 1.78
CA GLY A 238 -0.24 -2.39 0.45
C GLY A 238 -0.90 -3.73 0.10
N ALA A 239 -1.30 -3.84 -1.16
CA ALA A 239 -1.76 -5.12 -1.70
C ALA A 239 -0.69 -6.20 -1.52
N CYS A 240 -1.12 -7.44 -1.30
CA CYS A 240 -0.23 -8.59 -1.17
C CYS A 240 0.30 -9.07 -2.53
N ASP A 241 0.92 -8.17 -3.28
CA ASP A 241 1.71 -8.52 -4.45
C ASP A 241 3.00 -9.18 -3.99
N MET A 242 3.07 -10.48 -4.20
CA MET A 242 4.13 -11.33 -3.69
C MET A 242 5.49 -11.08 -4.37
N THR A 243 5.53 -10.31 -5.46
CA THR A 243 6.80 -9.87 -6.06
C THR A 243 7.39 -8.69 -5.28
N ALA A 244 6.55 -7.76 -4.82
CA ALA A 244 6.92 -6.55 -4.10
C ALA A 244 6.90 -6.69 -2.57
N ALA A 245 6.28 -7.76 -2.03
CA ALA A 245 6.07 -7.99 -0.59
C ALA A 245 6.87 -9.19 -0.02
N ALA A 246 7.88 -9.67 -0.75
CA ALA A 246 8.61 -10.88 -0.40
C ALA A 246 9.80 -10.62 0.53
N PHE A 247 9.88 -11.35 1.64
CA PHE A 247 11.00 -11.29 2.60
C PHE A 247 11.64 -12.66 2.82
N HIS A 248 12.97 -12.70 2.81
CA HIS A 248 13.70 -13.82 3.40
C HIS A 248 13.74 -13.62 4.92
N VAL A 249 13.29 -14.64 5.65
CA VAL A 249 13.29 -14.66 7.12
C VAL A 249 14.29 -15.72 7.56
N GLY A 250 15.29 -15.32 8.33
CA GLY A 250 16.32 -16.22 8.84
C GLY A 250 17.07 -15.62 10.02
N PRO A 251 17.96 -16.38 10.66
CA PRO A 251 18.82 -15.87 11.73
C PRO A 251 19.60 -14.63 11.27
N VAL A 252 19.78 -13.66 12.18
CA VAL A 252 20.66 -12.49 11.97
C VAL A 252 22.11 -12.93 11.76
#